data_AF-A0A4Y2GTH4-F1
#
_entry.id   AF-A0A4Y2GTH4-F1
#
_cell.length_a   1.000
_cell.length_b   1.000
_cell.length_c   1.000
_cell.angle_alpha   90.00
_cell.angle_beta   90.00
_cell.angle_gamma   90.00
#
_symmetry.space_group_name_H-M   'P 1'
#
loop_
_entity.id
_entity.type
_entity.pdbx_description
1 polymer ?
#
loop_
_entity_poly.entity_id
_entity_poly.type
_entity_poly.pdbx_seq_one_letter_code
_entity_poly.pdbx_strand_id
1 'polypeptide(L)'
;MVENIRRRANIRIRCNEKKAEKLTAQSNFVDRTLFSETLAAFEMRKTILTFNKPITIGMAILDVSKILMYDFHYNYMKYKYKNNLKLLYTDTDSLIYDVETEDIFVDIKNNIEYFDTSDYPENNMYDIPRMNKKVLSKMKDEAKGKFITEFAGLRSKVYSYKVEGEEATKKVKGIKKSVIDKKIQFSD
;
A
#
# COMPACT_ATOMS: atom_id res chain seq x y z
N MET A 1 1.25 -7.59 3.57
CA MET A 1 1.79 -8.49 4.62
C MET A 1 1.07 -9.82 4.48
N VAL A 2 1.81 -10.90 4.22
CA VAL A 2 1.25 -12.25 4.18
C VAL A 2 1.22 -12.78 5.61
N GLU A 3 0.11 -13.38 6.02
CA GLU A 3 -0.05 -13.89 7.38
C GLU A 3 0.91 -15.04 7.65
N ASN A 4 1.74 -14.91 8.68
CA ASN A 4 2.63 -15.98 9.12
C ASN A 4 1.92 -16.85 10.17
N ILE A 5 1.40 -18.00 9.73
CA ILE A 5 0.67 -18.97 10.57
C ILE A 5 1.54 -19.48 11.74
N ARG A 6 2.87 -19.49 11.58
CA ARG A 6 3.82 -19.92 12.64
C ARG A 6 3.85 -18.95 13.83
N ARG A 7 3.48 -17.67 13.62
CA ARG A 7 3.46 -16.65 14.69
C ARG A 7 2.13 -16.58 15.44
N ARG A 8 1.15 -17.44 15.12
CA ARG A 8 -0.13 -17.47 15.83
C ARG A 8 0.06 -18.08 17.22
N ALA A 9 -0.05 -17.26 18.26
CA ALA A 9 -0.11 -17.73 19.65
C ALA A 9 -1.40 -18.54 19.88
N ASN A 10 -1.31 -19.61 20.66
CA ASN A 10 -2.47 -20.36 21.15
C ASN A 10 -2.58 -20.12 22.65
N ILE A 11 -3.37 -19.12 23.02
CA ILE A 11 -3.54 -18.70 24.41
C ILE A 11 -4.79 -19.37 24.97
N ARG A 12 -4.66 -20.04 26.11
CA ARG A 12 -5.77 -20.62 26.85
C ARG A 12 -5.90 -19.94 28.20
N ILE A 13 -7.03 -19.31 28.44
CA ILE A 13 -7.33 -18.66 29.72
C ILE A 13 -8.04 -19.67 30.63
N ARG A 14 -7.57 -19.83 31.86
CA ARG A 14 -8.17 -20.73 32.86
C ARG A 14 -8.26 -20.07 34.23
N CYS A 15 -9.34 -20.41 34.94
CA CYS A 15 -9.61 -19.92 36.28
C CYS A 15 -9.65 -21.02 37.36
N ASN A 16 -9.29 -22.25 36.98
CA ASN A 16 -9.38 -23.42 37.85
C ASN A 16 -8.03 -24.12 37.87
N GLU A 17 -7.52 -24.34 39.08
CA GLU A 17 -6.21 -24.94 39.35
C GLU A 17 -6.03 -26.31 38.67
N LYS A 18 -7.01 -27.21 38.77
CA LYS A 18 -6.96 -28.53 38.13
C LYS A 18 -6.83 -28.44 36.60
N LYS A 19 -7.45 -27.43 35.99
CA LYS A 19 -7.36 -27.21 34.52
C LYS A 19 -6.04 -26.52 34.15
N ALA A 20 -5.47 -25.72 35.04
CA ALA A 20 -4.17 -25.09 34.87
C ALA A 20 -3.04 -26.13 34.91
N GLU A 21 -3.03 -27.01 35.94
CA GLU A 21 -2.07 -28.12 36.05
C GLU A 21 -2.07 -29.00 34.81
N LYS A 22 -3.27 -29.36 34.31
CA LYS A 22 -3.41 -30.14 33.09
C LYS A 22 -2.78 -29.48 31.86
N LEU A 23 -2.78 -28.14 31.78
CA LEU A 23 -2.16 -27.40 30.68
C LEU A 23 -0.64 -27.32 30.84
N THR A 24 -0.14 -27.07 32.05
CA THR A 24 1.30 -27.04 32.35
C THR A 24 1.97 -28.39 32.13
N ALA A 25 1.25 -29.48 32.34
CA ALA A 25 1.74 -30.84 32.07
C ALA A 25 1.81 -31.20 30.57
N GLN A 26 1.23 -30.40 29.67
CA GLN A 26 1.32 -30.71 28.23
C GLN A 26 2.69 -30.33 27.68
N SER A 27 3.27 -31.18 26.83
CA SER A 27 4.58 -30.95 26.21
C SER A 27 4.65 -29.72 25.29
N ASN A 28 3.49 -29.17 24.91
CA ASN A 28 3.38 -27.95 24.13
C ASN A 28 3.10 -26.71 24.98
N PHE A 29 3.20 -26.78 26.30
CA PHE A 29 3.20 -25.60 27.16
C PHE A 29 4.46 -24.76 26.90
N VAL A 30 4.31 -23.44 26.80
CA VAL A 30 5.42 -22.49 26.60
C VAL A 30 5.64 -21.66 27.85
N ASP A 31 4.62 -20.88 28.22
CA ASP A 31 4.70 -19.97 29.36
C ASP A 31 3.31 -19.66 29.93
N ARG A 32 3.25 -19.06 31.11
CA ARG A 32 2.00 -18.60 31.75
C ARG A 32 2.11 -17.15 32.20
N THR A 33 1.02 -16.41 32.06
CA THR A 33 0.87 -15.05 32.59
C THR A 33 -0.27 -15.04 33.61
N LEU A 34 0.03 -14.63 34.83
CA LEU A 34 -0.96 -14.50 35.90
C LEU A 34 -1.57 -13.09 35.84
N PHE A 35 -2.89 -13.01 35.80
CA PHE A 35 -3.63 -11.75 35.85
C PHE A 35 -4.24 -11.50 37.23
N SER A 36 -4.62 -12.57 37.94
CA SER A 36 -5.06 -12.56 39.33
C SER A 36 -4.84 -13.92 39.96
N GLU A 37 -5.10 -14.06 41.26
CA GLU A 37 -5.03 -15.35 41.98
C GLU A 37 -5.88 -16.44 41.34
N THR A 38 -6.97 -16.07 40.69
CA THR A 38 -7.93 -16.98 40.06
C THR A 38 -7.91 -16.94 38.55
N LEU A 39 -7.04 -16.15 37.90
CA LEU A 39 -7.04 -15.99 36.45
C LEU A 39 -5.62 -16.04 35.88
N ALA A 40 -5.38 -17.03 35.02
CA ALA A 40 -4.11 -17.18 34.33
C ALA A 40 -4.31 -17.48 32.83
N ALA A 41 -3.47 -16.87 32.00
CA ALA A 41 -3.30 -17.24 30.60
C ALA A 41 -2.13 -18.22 30.45
N PHE A 42 -2.34 -19.26 29.67
CA PHE A 42 -1.33 -20.26 29.33
C PHE A 42 -1.06 -20.15 27.83
N GLU A 43 0.17 -19.81 27.48
CA GLU A 43 0.65 -19.84 26.11
C GLU A 43 1.04 -21.27 25.75
N MET A 44 0.39 -21.80 24.72
CA MET A 44 0.64 -23.13 24.18
C MET A 44 1.25 -23.01 22.79
N ARG A 45 2.23 -23.85 22.47
CA ARG A 45 2.73 -24.05 21.11
C ARG A 45 1.70 -24.85 20.31
N LYS A 46 1.48 -24.47 19.04
CA LYS A 46 0.68 -25.30 18.12
C LYS A 46 1.51 -26.49 17.67
N THR A 47 0.97 -27.69 17.87
CA THR A 47 1.61 -28.96 17.46
C THR A 47 1.35 -29.28 15.99
N ILE A 48 0.21 -28.87 15.45
CA ILE A 48 -0.16 -29.06 14.05
C ILE A 48 -0.32 -27.68 13.40
N LEU A 49 0.39 -27.46 12.30
CA LEU A 49 0.28 -26.27 11.47
C LEU A 49 -0.28 -26.65 10.11
N THR A 50 -1.48 -26.16 9.81
CA THR A 50 -2.12 -26.37 8.50
C THR A 50 -1.84 -25.16 7.61
N PHE A 51 -1.12 -25.38 6.51
CA PHE A 51 -0.86 -24.36 5.48
C PHE A 51 -1.96 -24.41 4.41
N ASN A 52 -3.15 -23.93 4.75
CA ASN A 52 -4.30 -23.89 3.84
C ASN A 52 -4.44 -22.54 3.09
N LYS A 53 -3.37 -21.73 3.07
CA LYS A 53 -3.35 -20.42 2.42
C LYS A 53 -2.27 -20.39 1.34
N PRO A 54 -2.53 -19.76 0.17
CA PRO A 54 -1.59 -19.68 -0.93
C PRO A 54 -0.48 -18.63 -0.66
N ILE A 55 0.29 -18.81 0.42
CA ILE A 55 1.34 -17.87 0.87
C ILE A 55 2.40 -17.68 -0.22
N THR A 56 2.90 -18.78 -0.78
CA THR A 56 3.96 -18.76 -1.80
C THR A 56 3.50 -18.10 -3.09
N ILE A 57 2.28 -18.39 -3.54
CA ILE A 57 1.69 -17.75 -4.72
C ILE A 57 1.54 -16.24 -4.47
N GLY A 58 1.07 -15.85 -3.28
CA GLY A 58 0.96 -14.44 -2.90
C GLY A 58 2.31 -13.71 -2.90
N MET A 59 3.40 -14.37 -2.48
CA MET A 59 4.75 -13.80 -2.58
C MET A 59 5.21 -13.64 -4.03
N ALA A 60 5.01 -14.66 -4.87
CA ALA A 60 5.36 -14.58 -6.29
C ALA A 60 4.63 -13.44 -7.00
N ILE A 61 3.33 -13.26 -6.75
CA ILE A 61 2.54 -12.15 -7.30
C ILE A 61 3.11 -10.80 -6.85
N LEU A 62 3.44 -10.66 -5.56
CA LEU A 62 4.02 -9.43 -5.04
C LEU A 62 5.36 -9.09 -5.69
N ASP A 63 6.21 -10.10 -5.95
CA ASP A 63 7.50 -9.88 -6.60
C ASP A 63 7.32 -9.51 -8.08
N VAL A 64 6.38 -10.15 -8.80
CA VAL A 64 6.00 -9.74 -10.15
C VAL A 64 5.49 -8.30 -10.18
N SER A 65 4.64 -7.90 -9.23
CA SER A 65 4.16 -6.52 -9.14
C SER A 65 5.30 -5.51 -8.94
N LYS A 66 6.31 -5.82 -8.12
CA LYS A 66 7.49 -4.94 -7.97
C LYS A 66 8.30 -4.83 -9.25
N ILE A 67 8.48 -5.94 -9.98
CA ILE A 67 9.21 -5.94 -11.24
C ILE A 67 8.54 -4.99 -12.23
N LEU A 68 7.21 -5.02 -12.35
CA LEU A 68 6.46 -4.10 -13.22
C LEU A 68 6.66 -2.63 -12.81
N MET A 69 6.63 -2.35 -11.50
CA MET A 69 6.88 -0.99 -11.00
C MET A 69 8.30 -0.50 -11.31
N TYR A 70 9.29 -1.38 -11.13
CA TYR A 70 10.69 -1.07 -11.40
C TYR A 70 10.97 -0.94 -12.89
N ASP A 71 10.36 -1.77 -13.72
CA ASP A 71 10.46 -1.67 -15.17
C ASP A 71 9.96 -0.30 -15.66
N PHE A 72 8.77 0.11 -15.22
CA PHE A 72 8.24 1.43 -15.54
C PHE A 72 9.13 2.58 -15.03
N HIS A 73 9.65 2.48 -13.80
CA HIS A 73 10.50 3.53 -13.23
C HIS A 73 11.87 3.62 -13.91
N TYR A 74 12.60 2.51 -14.00
CA TYR A 74 13.99 2.50 -14.45
C TYR A 74 14.13 2.45 -15.96
N ASN A 75 13.32 1.63 -16.65
CA ASN A 75 13.47 1.39 -18.09
C ASN A 75 12.68 2.40 -18.93
N TYR A 76 11.58 2.95 -18.41
CA TYR A 76 10.81 3.97 -19.11
C TYR A 76 11.06 5.39 -18.56
N MET A 77 10.60 5.70 -17.34
CA MET A 77 10.63 7.07 -16.81
C MET A 77 12.06 7.62 -16.69
N LYS A 78 12.97 6.87 -16.05
CA LYS A 78 14.36 7.31 -15.83
C LYS A 78 15.17 7.34 -17.13
N TYR A 79 14.88 6.43 -18.06
CA TYR A 79 15.51 6.44 -19.38
C TYR A 79 15.10 7.68 -20.20
N LYS A 80 13.81 8.02 -20.19
CA LYS A 80 13.24 9.14 -20.95
C LYS A 80 13.68 10.50 -20.40
N TYR A 81 13.50 10.73 -19.10
CA TYR A 81 13.69 12.06 -18.49
C TYR A 81 15.06 12.25 -17.83
N LYS A 82 15.81 11.17 -17.56
CA LYS A 82 17.18 11.23 -17.01
C LYS A 82 17.27 12.10 -15.74
N ASN A 83 17.96 13.23 -15.84
CA ASN A 83 18.18 14.17 -14.73
C ASN A 83 16.98 15.06 -14.46
N ASN A 84 16.04 15.15 -15.40
CA ASN A 84 14.82 15.94 -15.31
C ASN A 84 13.70 15.20 -14.57
N LEU A 85 14.02 14.09 -13.90
CA LEU A 85 13.08 13.28 -13.15
C LEU A 85 13.45 13.26 -11.67
N LYS A 86 12.52 13.67 -10.82
CA LYS A 86 12.62 13.50 -9.37
C LYS A 86 11.47 12.63 -8.89
N LEU A 87 11.79 11.49 -8.30
CA LEU A 87 10.80 10.63 -7.63
C LEU A 87 10.52 11.21 -6.25
N LEU A 88 9.34 11.80 -6.06
CA LEU A 88 8.93 12.43 -4.80
C LEU A 88 8.40 11.42 -3.79
N TYR A 89 7.67 10.41 -4.26
CA TYR A 89 7.03 9.42 -3.38
C TYR A 89 6.71 8.11 -4.10
N THR A 90 6.71 7.02 -3.32
CA THR A 90 6.27 5.68 -3.77
C THR A 90 5.48 4.97 -2.67
N ASP A 91 4.37 4.32 -3.05
CA ASP A 91 3.66 3.32 -2.26
C ASP A 91 3.31 2.16 -3.19
N THR A 92 3.18 0.95 -2.65
CA THR A 92 2.75 -0.33 -3.26
C THR A 92 2.63 -0.39 -4.81
N ASP A 93 1.72 0.40 -5.39
CA ASP A 93 1.32 0.46 -6.80
C ASP A 93 1.24 1.89 -7.38
N SER A 94 1.83 2.90 -6.72
CA SER A 94 1.77 4.31 -7.11
C SER A 94 3.13 5.02 -6.97
N LEU A 95 3.36 5.96 -7.88
CA LEU A 95 4.56 6.80 -7.95
C LEU A 95 4.13 8.24 -8.14
N ILE A 96 4.79 9.16 -7.44
CA ILE A 96 4.62 10.60 -7.62
C ILE A 96 5.94 11.16 -8.11
N TYR A 97 5.89 11.82 -9.25
CA TYR A 97 7.06 12.39 -9.91
C TYR A 97 6.93 13.91 -10.02
N ASP A 98 8.07 14.56 -9.88
CA ASP A 98 8.32 15.89 -10.41
C ASP A 98 9.14 15.71 -11.69
N VAL A 99 8.59 16.16 -12.82
CA VAL A 99 9.12 15.93 -14.17
C VAL A 99 9.32 17.28 -14.86
N GLU A 100 10.55 17.58 -15.26
CA GLU A 100 10.87 18.78 -16.03
C GLU A 100 10.85 18.43 -17.54
N THR A 101 9.73 18.74 -18.22
CA THR A 101 9.52 18.52 -19.66
C THR A 101 8.72 19.67 -20.26
N GLU A 102 8.69 19.80 -21.59
CA GLU A 102 7.91 20.84 -22.28
C GLU A 102 6.39 20.64 -22.08
N ASP A 103 5.91 19.42 -22.35
CA ASP A 103 4.52 19.03 -22.12
C ASP A 103 4.41 17.53 -21.82
N ILE A 104 4.09 17.21 -20.56
CA ILE A 104 3.94 15.84 -20.08
C ILE A 104 2.77 15.11 -20.74
N PHE A 105 1.72 15.82 -21.17
CA PHE A 105 0.55 15.21 -21.77
C PHE A 105 0.80 14.82 -23.23
N VAL A 106 1.63 15.58 -23.94
CA VAL A 106 2.16 15.16 -25.26
C VAL A 106 3.01 13.91 -25.10
N ASP A 107 3.84 13.85 -24.07
CA ASP A 107 4.65 12.69 -23.75
C ASP A 107 3.81 11.43 -23.46
N ILE A 108 2.73 11.58 -22.68
CA ILE A 108 1.77 10.50 -22.40
C ILE A 108 1.05 10.07 -23.68
N LYS A 109 0.63 11.02 -24.51
CA LYS A 109 -0.05 10.74 -25.79
C LYS A 109 0.82 9.90 -26.73
N ASN A 110 2.09 10.26 -26.85
CA ASN A 110 3.05 9.57 -27.71
C ASN A 110 3.45 8.18 -27.18
N ASN A 111 3.32 7.95 -25.87
CA ASN A 111 3.67 6.68 -25.21
C ASN A 111 2.48 6.04 -24.50
N ILE A 112 1.30 6.10 -25.11
CA ILE A 112 0.04 5.64 -24.50
C ILE A 112 0.06 4.15 -24.12
N GLU A 113 0.94 3.37 -24.73
CA GLU A 113 1.12 1.97 -24.41
C GLU A 113 1.56 1.73 -22.96
N TYR A 114 2.11 2.72 -22.24
CA TYR A 114 2.49 2.58 -20.84
C TYR A 114 1.41 3.07 -19.86
N PHE A 115 0.39 3.78 -20.34
CA PHE A 115 -0.57 4.49 -19.49
C PHE A 115 -2.00 3.98 -19.62
N ASP A 116 -2.74 4.02 -18.51
CA ASP A 116 -4.21 3.89 -18.51
C ASP A 116 -4.83 5.29 -18.49
N THR A 117 -5.37 5.69 -19.64
CA THR A 117 -6.01 7.00 -19.87
C THR A 117 -7.54 6.88 -19.91
N SER A 118 -8.11 5.74 -19.52
CA SER A 118 -9.54 5.49 -19.64
C SER A 118 -10.43 6.41 -18.79
N ASP A 119 -9.86 7.01 -17.75
CA ASP A 119 -10.52 7.96 -16.85
C ASP A 119 -10.39 9.44 -17.28
N TYR A 120 -9.74 9.71 -18.42
CA TYR A 120 -9.66 11.08 -18.96
C TYR A 120 -11.03 11.57 -19.44
N PRO A 121 -11.30 12.88 -19.39
CA PRO A 121 -12.47 13.48 -20.03
C PRO A 121 -12.47 13.19 -21.54
N GLU A 122 -13.65 12.95 -22.11
CA GLU A 122 -13.80 12.69 -23.56
C GLU A 122 -13.32 13.87 -24.41
N ASN A 123 -13.53 15.09 -23.91
CA ASN A 123 -13.10 16.32 -24.56
C ASN A 123 -11.96 16.97 -23.77
N ASN A 124 -10.89 16.20 -23.54
CA ASN A 124 -9.69 16.72 -22.89
C ASN A 124 -8.91 17.60 -23.86
N MET A 125 -8.32 18.69 -23.36
CA MET A 125 -7.61 19.69 -24.18
C MET A 125 -6.35 19.17 -24.90
N TYR A 126 -5.93 17.94 -24.60
CA TYR A 126 -4.71 17.31 -25.14
C TYR A 126 -5.01 16.30 -26.26
N ASP A 127 -6.29 16.07 -26.58
CA ASP A 127 -6.76 15.06 -27.52
C ASP A 127 -6.17 13.67 -27.25
N ILE A 128 -6.06 13.30 -25.97
CA ILE A 128 -5.58 11.98 -25.55
C ILE A 128 -6.74 10.99 -25.66
N PRO A 129 -6.59 9.88 -26.41
CA PRO A 129 -7.64 8.88 -26.51
C PRO A 129 -7.77 8.09 -25.20
N ARG A 130 -9.01 7.70 -24.87
CA ARG A 130 -9.31 6.89 -23.67
C ARG A 130 -9.01 5.43 -23.95
N MET A 131 -7.91 4.91 -23.41
CA MET A 131 -7.45 3.54 -23.67
C MET A 131 -7.08 2.81 -22.37
N ASN A 132 -6.83 1.50 -22.50
CA ASN A 132 -6.16 0.67 -21.48
C ASN A 132 -6.87 0.50 -20.13
N LYS A 133 -8.20 0.65 -20.09
CA LYS A 133 -9.01 0.52 -18.86
C LYS A 133 -8.71 -0.77 -18.09
N LYS A 134 -8.08 -0.64 -16.91
CA LYS A 134 -7.74 -1.75 -16.01
C LYS A 134 -6.87 -2.84 -16.67
N VAL A 135 -6.11 -2.47 -17.71
CA VAL A 135 -5.13 -3.39 -18.31
C VAL A 135 -3.93 -3.51 -17.38
N LEU A 136 -3.47 -4.74 -17.14
CA LEU A 136 -2.31 -4.99 -16.28
C LEU A 136 -1.07 -4.30 -16.86
N SER A 137 -0.12 -3.93 -15.99
CA SER A 137 1.13 -3.22 -16.33
C SER A 137 0.98 -1.81 -16.88
N LYS A 138 -0.23 -1.24 -16.91
CA LYS A 138 -0.47 0.13 -17.37
C LYS A 138 -0.59 1.06 -16.17
N MET A 139 0.15 2.16 -16.21
CA MET A 139 0.17 3.15 -15.16
C MET A 139 -0.98 4.13 -15.36
N LYS A 140 -1.92 4.11 -14.43
CA LYS A 140 -3.04 5.04 -14.45
C LYS A 140 -2.60 6.43 -13.99
N ASP A 141 -3.04 7.47 -14.70
CA ASP A 141 -2.96 8.83 -14.17
C ASP A 141 -4.10 9.08 -13.17
N GLU A 142 -3.74 9.25 -11.90
CA GLU A 142 -4.68 9.56 -10.82
C GLU A 142 -5.24 10.99 -10.89
N ALA A 143 -4.52 11.94 -11.52
CA ALA A 143 -4.96 13.33 -11.67
C ALA A 143 -5.85 13.56 -12.91
N LYS A 144 -6.05 12.54 -13.73
CA LYS A 144 -6.99 12.51 -14.88
C LYS A 144 -6.78 13.66 -15.88
N GLY A 145 -5.52 13.94 -16.21
CA GLY A 145 -5.17 15.02 -17.14
C GLY A 145 -5.08 16.40 -16.49
N LYS A 146 -4.97 16.49 -15.16
CA LYS A 146 -4.74 17.74 -14.42
C LYS A 146 -3.37 17.72 -13.76
N PHE A 147 -2.81 18.90 -13.51
CA PHE A 147 -1.54 19.01 -12.83
C PHE A 147 -1.68 18.91 -11.31
N ILE A 148 -0.75 18.19 -10.69
CA ILE A 148 -0.51 18.29 -9.25
C ILE A 148 0.35 19.55 -9.03
N THR A 149 -0.19 20.54 -8.35
CA THR A 149 0.45 21.84 -8.11
C THR A 149 1.35 21.82 -6.89
N GLU A 150 0.96 21.07 -5.86
CA GLU A 150 1.66 21.01 -4.58
C GLU A 150 1.70 19.57 -4.08
N PHE A 151 2.83 19.17 -3.48
CA PHE A 151 3.02 17.86 -2.88
C PHE A 151 3.78 17.98 -1.55
N ALA A 152 3.28 17.31 -0.51
CA ALA A 152 3.92 17.19 0.79
C ALA A 152 3.94 15.74 1.25
N GLY A 153 5.13 15.16 1.37
CA GLY A 153 5.35 13.79 1.86
C GLY A 153 6.11 13.79 3.18
N LEU A 154 5.48 13.33 4.27
CA LEU A 154 6.12 13.29 5.59
C LEU A 154 6.74 11.92 5.90
N ARG A 155 5.98 10.85 5.64
CA ARG A 155 6.45 9.47 5.83
C ARG A 155 5.65 8.51 4.96
N SER A 156 6.06 7.24 4.93
CA SER A 156 5.30 6.19 4.26
C SER A 156 3.83 6.20 4.69
N LYS A 157 2.94 6.29 3.70
CA LYS A 157 1.46 6.34 3.85
C LYS A 157 0.93 7.57 4.59
N VAL A 158 1.75 8.62 4.68
CA VAL A 158 1.37 9.94 5.20
C VAL A 158 1.87 11.02 4.24
N TYR A 159 1.00 11.44 3.33
CA TYR A 159 1.29 12.44 2.32
C TYR A 159 0.01 13.19 1.93
N SER A 160 0.18 14.36 1.34
CA SER A 160 -0.91 15.13 0.74
C SER A 160 -0.45 15.75 -0.57
N TYR A 161 -1.39 15.95 -1.49
CA TYR A 161 -1.14 16.63 -2.75
C TYR A 161 -2.37 17.40 -3.20
N LYS A 162 -2.15 18.46 -3.97
CA LYS A 162 -3.20 19.34 -4.48
C LYS A 162 -3.22 19.29 -6.00
N VAL A 163 -4.39 19.03 -6.56
CA VAL A 163 -4.63 19.04 -8.00
C VAL A 163 -5.27 20.37 -8.39
N GLU A 164 -4.95 20.88 -9.57
CA GLU A 164 -5.53 22.11 -10.08
C GLU A 164 -7.06 22.07 -10.09
N GLY A 165 -7.68 23.09 -9.46
CA GLY A 165 -9.13 23.20 -9.37
C GLY A 165 -9.82 22.17 -8.45
N GLU A 166 -9.06 21.42 -7.64
CA GLU A 166 -9.60 20.43 -6.71
C GLU A 166 -9.12 20.66 -5.26
N GLU A 167 -9.84 20.08 -4.31
CA GLU A 167 -9.41 20.06 -2.91
C GLU A 167 -8.18 19.17 -2.72
N ALA A 168 -7.33 19.53 -1.75
CA ALA A 168 -6.14 18.77 -1.43
C ALA A 168 -6.50 17.34 -0.98
N THR A 169 -5.94 16.35 -1.65
CA THR A 169 -6.07 14.95 -1.27
C THR A 169 -5.10 14.64 -0.14
N LYS A 170 -5.62 14.16 0.99
CA LYS A 170 -4.85 13.84 2.20
C LYS A 170 -4.89 12.34 2.47
N LYS A 171 -3.72 11.71 2.58
CA LYS A 171 -3.59 10.29 2.93
C LYS A 171 -2.82 10.19 4.23
N VAL A 172 -3.49 9.84 5.33
CA VAL A 172 -2.85 9.66 6.63
C VAL A 172 -3.21 8.30 7.22
N LYS A 173 -2.28 7.36 7.16
CA LYS A 173 -2.50 6.01 7.69
C LYS A 173 -2.71 6.04 9.21
N GLY A 174 -3.77 5.39 9.66
CA GLY A 174 -4.10 5.21 11.08
C GLY A 174 -5.04 6.28 11.64
N ILE A 175 -5.38 7.31 10.85
CA ILE A 175 -6.33 8.35 11.25
C ILE A 175 -7.64 8.16 10.48
N LYS A 176 -8.77 8.40 11.16
CA LYS A 176 -10.10 8.36 10.53
C LYS A 176 -10.24 9.51 9.52
N LYS A 177 -10.81 9.22 8.35
CA LYS A 177 -11.05 10.22 7.29
C LYS A 177 -11.72 11.50 7.81
N SER A 178 -12.78 11.36 8.60
CA SER A 178 -13.51 12.50 9.17
C SER A 178 -12.65 13.44 10.04
N VAL A 179 -11.57 12.93 10.64
CA VAL A 179 -10.62 13.75 11.39
C VAL A 179 -9.66 14.46 10.44
N ILE A 180 -9.21 13.77 9.40
CA ILE A 180 -8.34 14.33 8.36
C ILE A 180 -9.05 15.50 7.66
N ASP A 181 -10.31 15.32 7.28
CA ASP A 181 -11.05 16.34 6.52
C ASP A 181 -11.35 17.59 7.36
N LYS A 182 -11.58 17.42 8.67
CA LYS A 182 -11.98 18.51 9.57
C LYS A 182 -10.83 19.24 10.27
N LYS A 183 -9.71 18.55 10.54
CA LYS A 183 -8.68 19.04 11.46
C LYS A 183 -7.29 19.19 10.87
N ILE A 184 -7.02 18.61 9.69
CA ILE A 184 -5.69 18.65 9.08
C ILE A 184 -5.79 19.51 7.84
N GLN A 185 -5.06 20.61 7.78
CA GLN A 185 -4.92 21.43 6.59
C GLN A 185 -3.64 21.07 5.82
N PHE A 186 -3.55 21.54 4.58
CA PHE A 186 -2.35 21.34 3.77
C PHE A 186 -1.20 22.25 4.22
N SER A 187 -1.53 23.39 4.83
CA SER A 187 -0.59 24.41 5.33
C SER A 187 -0.06 24.14 6.73
N ASP A 188 -0.55 23.09 7.41
CA ASP A 188 -0.09 22.69 8.75
C ASP A 188 1.24 21.92 8.66
#